data_AF-A4FFT7-F1
#
_entry.id   AF-A4FFT7-F1
#
_cell.length_a   1.000
_cell.length_b   1.000
_cell.length_c   1.000
_cell.angle_alpha   90.00
_cell.angle_beta   90.00
_cell.angle_gamma   90.00
#
_symmetry.space_group_name_H-M   'P 1'
#
loop_
_entity.id
_entity.type
_entity.pdbx_description
1 polymer ?
#
loop_
_entity_poly.entity_id
_entity_poly.type
_entity_poly.pdbx_seq_one_letter_code
_entity_poly.pdbx_strand_id
1 'polypeptide(L)'
;MLAGTVLGEPKTADGPVEMIRTLRVVRRSAMKARTQTANQLRSVLVTAPQKLRERFRGLAMHHLVATAARLRPGSMRSPEAAAKLALRMLAARYQQLTAEIEELDAQISGLASEAAPDLVAIKGVGTDIAASLLAAAGDNPERLRSEAAFAHLCGVSPIPASSGKTNRHRLNRGGNRDANRALYLLAVGRLSYDPRTRAYATKRTAEGKSKTEIIRCLKRYLAREVFHALTSKNSALQPPTPLPKDTAA
;
A
#
# COMPACT_ATOMS: atom_id res chain seq x y z
N MET A 1 -18.93 -40.99 -7.66
CA MET A 1 -17.46 -40.92 -7.77
C MET A 1 -17.14 -39.96 -8.91
N LEU A 2 -16.39 -38.86 -8.84
CA LEU A 2 -15.43 -38.30 -7.89
C LEU A 2 -15.54 -36.76 -8.00
N ALA A 3 -16.18 -36.09 -7.05
CA ALA A 3 -16.00 -34.65 -6.87
C ALA A 3 -14.90 -34.46 -5.83
N GLY A 4 -13.65 -34.66 -6.25
CA GLY A 4 -12.49 -34.33 -5.44
C GLY A 4 -12.40 -32.82 -5.28
N THR A 5 -13.04 -32.27 -4.27
CA THR A 5 -12.78 -30.91 -3.80
C THR A 5 -11.35 -30.88 -3.27
N VAL A 6 -10.40 -30.62 -4.15
CA VAL A 6 -9.04 -30.22 -3.75
C VAL A 6 -9.16 -28.82 -3.15
N LEU A 7 -9.54 -28.77 -1.88
CA LEU A 7 -9.46 -27.56 -1.08
C LEU A 7 -7.97 -27.21 -1.00
N GLY A 8 -7.59 -26.04 -1.52
CA GLY A 8 -6.21 -25.56 -1.42
C GLY A 8 -5.81 -25.40 0.06
N GLU A 9 -4.54 -25.62 0.37
CA GLU A 9 -4.05 -25.49 1.74
C GLU A 9 -4.33 -24.07 2.30
N PRO A 10 -4.96 -23.98 3.48
CA PRO A 10 -5.24 -22.70 4.13
C PRO A 10 -3.93 -22.03 4.54
N LYS A 11 -4.02 -20.73 4.86
CA LYS A 11 -2.88 -20.02 5.46
C LYS A 11 -2.63 -20.57 6.86
N THR A 12 -1.38 -20.87 7.19
CA THR A 12 -0.96 -20.97 8.58
C THR A 12 -0.98 -19.56 9.22
N ALA A 13 -1.18 -19.49 10.53
CA ALA A 13 -1.42 -18.25 11.27
C ALA A 13 -0.65 -18.22 12.61
N ASP A 14 0.51 -18.84 12.62
CA ASP A 14 1.39 -19.04 13.78
C ASP A 14 2.76 -18.39 13.58
N GLY A 15 3.01 -17.76 12.42
CA GLY A 15 4.30 -17.21 12.04
C GLY A 15 4.35 -15.68 11.97
N PRO A 16 5.50 -15.13 11.50
CA PRO A 16 5.73 -13.70 11.42
C PRO A 16 4.76 -12.96 10.49
N VAL A 17 4.17 -13.63 9.49
CA VAL A 17 3.17 -13.02 8.60
C VAL A 17 1.88 -12.73 9.35
N GLU A 18 1.45 -13.61 10.27
CA GLU A 18 0.29 -13.36 11.11
C GLU A 18 0.53 -12.22 12.12
N MET A 19 1.75 -12.13 12.67
CA MET A 19 2.17 -10.98 13.48
C MET A 19 2.06 -9.67 12.67
N ILE A 20 2.62 -9.66 11.45
CA ILE A 20 2.52 -8.52 10.52
C ILE A 20 1.05 -8.18 10.23
N ARG A 21 0.21 -9.18 9.95
CA ARG A 21 -1.21 -8.98 9.66
C ARG A 21 -1.90 -8.28 10.83
N THR A 22 -1.64 -8.73 12.06
CA THR A 22 -2.22 -8.19 13.29
C THR A 22 -1.77 -6.75 13.54
N LEU A 23 -0.46 -6.48 13.50
CA LEU A 23 0.08 -5.13 13.66
C LEU A 23 -0.44 -4.17 12.57
N ARG A 24 -0.60 -4.66 11.34
CA ARG A 24 -1.12 -3.86 10.22
C ARG A 24 -2.57 -3.42 10.44
N VAL A 25 -3.38 -4.17 11.19
CA VAL A 25 -4.75 -3.74 11.56
C VAL A 25 -4.69 -2.46 12.40
N VAL A 26 -3.86 -2.46 13.45
CA VAL A 26 -3.68 -1.31 14.35
C VAL A 26 -3.11 -0.13 13.57
N ARG A 27 -2.06 -0.36 12.78
CA ARG A 27 -1.42 0.68 11.97
C ARG A 27 -2.40 1.37 11.02
N ARG A 28 -3.26 0.61 10.34
CA ARG A 28 -4.28 1.18 9.43
C ARG A 28 -5.32 1.99 10.19
N SER A 29 -5.68 1.57 11.40
CA SER A 29 -6.57 2.34 12.28
C SER A 29 -5.92 3.67 12.65
N ALA A 30 -4.67 3.65 13.14
CA ALA A 30 -3.92 4.84 13.51
C ALA A 30 -3.74 5.80 12.32
N MET A 31 -3.41 5.30 11.13
CA MET A 31 -3.31 6.12 9.91
C MET A 31 -4.64 6.82 9.55
N LYS A 32 -5.77 6.12 9.67
CA LYS A 32 -7.10 6.71 9.43
C LYS A 32 -7.40 7.80 10.46
N ALA A 33 -7.17 7.52 11.74
CA ALA A 33 -7.38 8.48 12.82
C ALA A 33 -6.47 9.72 12.67
N ARG A 34 -5.22 9.55 12.24
CA ARG A 34 -4.27 10.65 12.00
C ARG A 34 -4.75 11.53 10.85
N THR A 35 -5.23 10.91 9.77
CA THR A 35 -5.81 11.62 8.62
C THR A 35 -7.05 12.41 9.02
N GLN A 36 -7.96 11.81 9.80
CA GLN A 36 -9.13 12.48 10.32
C GLN A 36 -8.74 13.67 11.22
N THR A 37 -7.76 13.49 12.09
CA THR A 37 -7.23 14.55 12.97
C THR A 37 -6.64 15.70 12.16
N ALA A 38 -5.90 15.40 11.09
CA ALA A 38 -5.36 16.42 10.17
C ALA A 38 -6.47 17.23 9.47
N ASN A 39 -7.55 16.56 9.08
CA ASN A 39 -8.72 17.22 8.49
C ASN A 39 -9.45 18.08 9.51
N GLN A 40 -9.59 17.62 10.76
CA GLN A 40 -10.17 18.39 11.85
C GLN A 40 -9.33 19.63 12.18
N LEU A 41 -8.00 19.53 12.21
CA LEU A 41 -7.10 20.68 12.37
C LEU A 41 -7.37 21.76 11.32
N ARG A 42 -7.44 21.35 10.05
CA ARG A 42 -7.77 22.28 8.95
C ARG A 42 -9.16 22.86 9.10
N SER A 43 -10.15 22.04 9.43
CA SER A 43 -11.54 22.48 9.61
C SER A 43 -11.67 23.55 10.70
N VAL A 44 -11.04 23.34 11.86
CA VAL A 44 -11.01 24.35 12.95
C VAL A 44 -10.35 25.65 12.49
N LEU A 45 -9.28 25.57 11.68
CA LEU A 45 -8.66 26.76 11.13
C LEU A 45 -9.56 27.52 10.16
N VAL A 46 -10.41 26.85 9.37
CA VAL A 46 -11.32 27.55 8.43
C VAL A 46 -12.26 28.49 9.17
N THR A 47 -12.78 28.09 10.33
CA THR A 47 -13.74 28.87 11.13
C THR A 47 -13.09 29.66 12.27
N ALA A 48 -11.77 29.62 12.41
CA ALA A 48 -11.06 30.28 13.48
C ALA A 48 -11.07 31.82 13.36
N PRO A 49 -10.91 32.56 14.49
CA PRO A 49 -10.70 34.00 14.48
C PRO A 49 -9.56 34.42 13.55
N GLN A 50 -9.68 35.60 12.93
CA GLN A 50 -8.76 36.06 11.87
C GLN A 50 -7.28 36.03 12.26
N LYS A 51 -6.95 36.50 13.47
CA LYS A 51 -5.57 36.49 14.00
C LYS A 51 -4.97 35.07 14.01
N LEU A 52 -5.79 34.06 14.32
CA LEU A 52 -5.37 32.67 14.34
C LEU A 52 -5.22 32.15 12.90
N ARG A 53 -6.17 32.45 12.01
CA ARG A 53 -6.09 32.07 10.60
C ARG A 53 -4.84 32.60 9.91
N GLU A 54 -4.49 33.86 10.16
CA GLU A 54 -3.30 34.50 9.60
C GLU A 54 -2.01 33.81 10.08
N ARG A 55 -1.93 33.48 11.37
CA ARG A 55 -0.77 32.79 11.96
C ARG A 55 -0.49 31.41 11.32
N PHE A 56 -1.53 30.70 10.88
CA PHE A 56 -1.40 29.35 10.31
C PHE A 56 -1.48 29.32 8.78
N ARG A 57 -1.65 30.48 8.12
CA ARG A 57 -1.81 30.56 6.67
C ARG A 57 -0.55 30.04 5.96
N GLY A 58 -0.74 29.16 4.98
CA GLY A 58 0.35 28.63 4.15
C GLY A 58 1.27 27.63 4.86
N LEU A 59 1.05 27.31 6.15
CA LEU A 59 1.89 26.33 6.84
C LEU A 59 1.64 24.91 6.33
N ALA A 60 2.74 24.21 6.04
CA ALA A 60 2.71 22.76 5.84
C ALA A 60 2.22 22.05 7.11
N MET A 61 1.60 20.87 6.95
CA MET A 61 0.96 20.16 8.07
C MET A 61 1.89 19.93 9.27
N HIS A 62 3.16 19.58 9.04
CA HIS A 62 4.12 19.38 10.15
C HIS A 62 4.38 20.68 10.94
N HIS A 63 4.56 21.81 10.26
CA HIS A 63 4.70 23.12 10.90
C HIS A 63 3.42 23.55 11.61
N LEU A 64 2.25 23.29 11.01
CA LEU A 64 0.94 23.55 11.61
C LEU A 64 0.81 22.78 12.92
N VAL A 65 1.02 21.47 12.91
CA VAL A 65 0.93 20.60 14.10
C VAL A 65 1.91 21.07 15.18
N ALA A 66 3.18 21.28 14.82
CA ALA A 66 4.19 21.74 15.78
C ALA A 66 3.82 23.08 16.42
N THR A 67 3.28 24.02 15.64
CA THR A 67 2.87 25.33 16.13
C THR A 67 1.59 25.25 16.97
N ALA A 68 0.61 24.46 16.54
CA ALA A 68 -0.66 24.26 17.24
C ALA A 68 -0.48 23.58 18.60
N ALA A 69 0.41 22.59 18.69
CA ALA A 69 0.74 21.90 19.94
C ALA A 69 1.30 22.84 21.03
N ARG A 70 1.89 23.98 20.62
CA ARG A 70 2.47 24.99 21.53
C ARG A 70 1.53 26.15 21.86
N LEU A 71 0.28 26.14 21.36
CA LEU A 71 -0.67 27.22 21.65
C LEU A 71 -1.01 27.28 23.13
N ARG A 72 -1.13 28.50 23.66
CA ARG A 72 -1.60 28.76 25.01
C ARG A 72 -3.01 29.36 24.93
N PRO A 73 -4.07 28.60 25.24
CA PRO A 73 -5.45 29.08 25.09
C PRO A 73 -5.81 30.20 26.08
N GLY A 74 -5.14 30.29 27.23
CA GLY A 74 -5.52 31.23 28.29
C GLY A 74 -6.83 30.83 28.98
N SER A 75 -7.53 31.80 29.58
CA SER A 75 -8.84 31.55 30.21
C SER A 75 -9.92 31.26 29.16
N MET A 76 -10.78 30.28 29.42
CA MET A 76 -11.88 29.84 28.53
C MET A 76 -13.05 30.84 28.53
N ARG A 77 -12.79 32.05 28.03
CA ARG A 77 -13.75 33.16 27.98
C ARG A 77 -13.96 33.71 26.58
N SER A 78 -13.37 33.09 25.56
CA SER A 78 -13.50 33.55 24.17
C SER A 78 -13.46 32.40 23.15
N PRO A 79 -14.05 32.59 21.96
CA PRO A 79 -13.90 31.67 20.85
C PRO A 79 -12.43 31.44 20.44
N GLU A 80 -11.56 32.45 20.62
CA GLU A 80 -10.13 32.31 20.35
C GLU A 80 -9.46 31.34 21.34
N ALA A 81 -9.78 31.43 22.63
CA ALA A 81 -9.29 30.49 23.64
C ALA A 81 -9.74 29.05 23.32
N ALA A 82 -11.01 28.88 22.96
CA ALA A 82 -11.57 27.59 22.56
C ALA A 82 -10.89 27.02 21.30
N ALA A 83 -10.71 27.83 20.26
CA ALA A 83 -10.03 27.42 19.03
C ALA A 83 -8.56 27.02 19.31
N LYS A 84 -7.83 27.79 20.12
CA LYS A 84 -6.46 27.45 20.53
C LYS A 84 -6.39 26.13 21.27
N LEU A 85 -7.32 25.88 22.20
CA LEU A 85 -7.37 24.61 22.94
C LEU A 85 -7.67 23.43 22.00
N ALA A 86 -8.67 23.57 21.13
CA ALA A 86 -9.03 22.54 20.16
C ALA A 86 -7.85 22.20 19.22
N LEU A 87 -7.20 23.22 18.65
CA LEU A 87 -6.02 23.05 17.80
C LEU A 87 -4.88 22.34 18.55
N ARG A 88 -4.63 22.72 19.82
CA ARG A 88 -3.60 22.09 20.65
C ARG A 88 -3.89 20.62 20.89
N MET A 89 -5.13 20.26 21.25
CA MET A 89 -5.52 18.88 21.50
C MET A 89 -5.44 18.02 20.24
N LEU A 90 -5.92 18.54 19.10
CA LEU A 90 -5.82 17.83 17.83
C LEU A 90 -4.35 17.67 17.39
N ALA A 91 -3.51 18.67 17.60
CA ALA A 91 -2.09 18.58 17.29
C ALA A 91 -1.38 17.53 18.16
N ALA A 92 -1.64 17.50 19.46
CA ALA A 92 -1.11 16.48 20.36
C ALA A 92 -1.56 15.07 19.94
N ARG A 93 -2.84 14.89 19.59
CA ARG A 93 -3.36 13.61 19.06
C ARG A 93 -2.67 13.22 17.76
N TYR A 94 -2.46 14.17 16.84
CA TYR A 94 -1.74 13.91 15.59
C TYR A 94 -0.32 13.42 15.87
N GLN A 95 0.39 14.03 16.83
CA GLN A 95 1.75 13.63 17.23
C GLN A 95 1.77 12.23 17.83
N GLN A 96 0.85 11.93 18.75
CA GLN A 96 0.71 10.60 19.35
C GLN A 96 0.48 9.52 18.29
N LEU A 97 -0.49 9.74 17.39
CA LEU A 97 -0.76 8.81 16.30
C LEU A 97 0.41 8.69 15.31
N THR A 98 1.22 9.74 15.17
CA THR A 98 2.44 9.68 14.34
C THR A 98 3.47 8.77 14.98
N ALA A 99 3.75 8.93 16.27
CA ALA A 99 4.66 8.06 17.01
C ALA A 99 4.18 6.59 17.00
N GLU A 100 2.89 6.35 17.22
CA GLU A 100 2.31 4.99 17.15
C GLU A 100 2.50 4.36 15.76
N ILE A 101 2.29 5.13 14.68
CA ILE A 101 2.50 4.64 13.32
C ILE A 101 3.98 4.34 13.07
N GLU A 102 4.90 5.18 13.54
CA GLU A 102 6.35 5.00 13.38
C GLU A 102 6.85 3.76 14.13
N GLU A 103 6.35 3.53 15.35
CA GLU A 103 6.63 2.32 16.14
C GLU A 103 6.14 1.06 15.40
N LEU A 104 4.89 1.07 14.93
CA LEU A 104 4.32 -0.05 14.17
C LEU A 104 5.04 -0.27 12.84
N ASP A 105 5.47 0.80 12.16
CA ASP A 105 6.27 0.72 10.93
C ASP A 105 7.62 0.05 11.18
N ALA A 106 8.30 0.38 12.29
CA ALA A 106 9.55 -0.26 12.67
C ALA A 106 9.37 -1.76 12.93
N GLN A 107 8.36 -2.15 13.71
CA GLN A 107 8.08 -3.56 14.02
C GLN A 107 7.72 -4.36 12.77
N ILE A 108 6.81 -3.83 11.94
CA ILE A 108 6.40 -4.50 10.70
C ILE A 108 7.59 -4.61 9.73
N SER A 109 8.44 -3.58 9.65
CA SER A 109 9.63 -3.61 8.78
C SER A 109 10.63 -4.68 9.22
N GLY A 110 10.86 -4.83 10.53
CA GLY A 110 11.72 -5.88 11.09
C GLY A 110 11.20 -7.27 10.71
N LEU A 111 9.93 -7.55 11.04
CA LEU A 111 9.29 -8.84 10.73
C LEU A 111 9.27 -9.14 9.23
N ALA A 112 9.01 -8.14 8.38
CA ALA A 112 9.00 -8.32 6.94
C ALA A 112 10.38 -8.63 6.37
N SER A 113 11.44 -8.03 6.94
CA SER A 113 12.82 -8.27 6.52
C SER A 113 13.28 -9.68 6.90
N GLU A 114 12.83 -10.18 8.04
CA GLU A 114 13.07 -11.57 8.47
C GLU A 114 12.28 -12.57 7.63
N ALA A 115 10.99 -12.32 7.40
CA ALA A 115 10.12 -13.25 6.70
C ALA A 115 10.39 -13.33 5.19
N ALA A 116 10.75 -12.22 4.54
CA ALA A 116 11.00 -12.16 3.10
C ALA A 116 12.01 -11.06 2.72
N PRO A 117 13.31 -11.27 2.95
CA PRO A 117 14.34 -10.28 2.66
C PRO A 117 14.38 -9.89 1.18
N ASP A 118 14.20 -10.86 0.27
CA ASP A 118 14.17 -10.61 -1.18
C ASP A 118 13.02 -9.69 -1.59
N LEU A 119 11.86 -9.79 -0.91
CA LEU A 119 10.71 -8.92 -1.17
C LEU A 119 11.00 -7.48 -0.77
N VAL A 120 11.61 -7.28 0.40
CA VAL A 120 11.96 -5.95 0.93
C VAL A 120 13.10 -5.32 0.12
N ALA A 121 14.00 -6.14 -0.45
CA ALA A 121 15.07 -5.68 -1.34
C ALA A 121 14.55 -5.12 -2.68
N ILE A 122 13.31 -5.43 -3.07
CA ILE A 122 12.71 -4.86 -4.28
C ILE A 122 12.55 -3.35 -4.10
N LYS A 123 13.30 -2.57 -4.89
CA LYS A 123 13.17 -1.10 -4.91
C LYS A 123 11.71 -0.70 -5.15
N GLY A 124 11.18 0.12 -4.24
CA GLY A 124 9.80 0.61 -4.23
C GLY A 124 8.85 -0.21 -3.34
N VAL A 125 9.28 -1.34 -2.80
CA VAL A 125 8.54 -2.07 -1.76
C VAL A 125 8.89 -1.47 -0.41
N GLY A 126 7.98 -0.63 0.11
CA GLY A 126 8.03 -0.13 1.48
C GLY A 126 7.23 -1.02 2.44
N THR A 127 7.28 -0.71 3.74
CA THR A 127 6.64 -1.47 4.83
C THR A 127 5.19 -1.85 4.56
N ASP A 128 4.33 -0.90 4.15
CA ASP A 128 2.90 -1.21 3.86
C ASP A 128 2.73 -2.14 2.65
N ILE A 129 3.59 -2.01 1.62
CA ILE A 129 3.53 -2.85 0.42
C ILE A 129 3.98 -4.27 0.78
N ALA A 130 5.13 -4.42 1.45
CA ALA A 130 5.64 -5.70 1.93
C ALA A 130 4.59 -6.41 2.80
N ALA A 131 4.09 -5.71 3.83
CA ALA A 131 3.10 -6.26 4.75
C ALA A 131 1.79 -6.67 4.05
N SER A 132 1.32 -5.90 3.06
CA SER A 132 0.12 -6.24 2.29
C SER A 132 0.31 -7.50 1.46
N LEU A 133 1.49 -7.68 0.86
CA LEU A 133 1.81 -8.83 0.01
C LEU A 133 2.07 -10.08 0.83
N LEU A 134 2.82 -9.98 1.93
CA LEU A 134 3.03 -11.05 2.90
C LEU A 134 1.71 -11.53 3.48
N ALA A 135 0.89 -10.62 4.02
CA ALA A 135 -0.42 -10.98 4.56
C ALA A 135 -1.34 -11.63 3.51
N ALA A 136 -1.17 -11.31 2.22
CA ALA A 136 -1.89 -11.97 1.15
C ALA A 136 -1.37 -13.39 0.88
N ALA A 137 -0.06 -13.59 0.84
CA ALA A 137 0.58 -14.89 0.65
C ALA A 137 0.25 -15.86 1.81
N GLY A 138 0.41 -15.41 3.06
CA GLY A 138 0.34 -16.23 4.27
C GLY A 138 1.72 -16.68 4.73
N ASP A 139 1.78 -17.29 5.92
CA ASP A 139 3.02 -17.84 6.52
C ASP A 139 3.58 -19.05 5.74
N ASN A 140 2.75 -19.73 4.96
CA ASN A 140 3.10 -20.86 4.08
C ASN A 140 3.01 -20.47 2.59
N PRO A 141 3.93 -19.62 2.06
CA PRO A 141 3.89 -19.17 0.67
C PRO A 141 4.00 -20.31 -0.35
N GLU A 142 4.55 -21.47 0.02
CA GLU A 142 4.62 -22.69 -0.79
C GLU A 142 3.25 -23.22 -1.24
N ARG A 143 2.16 -22.84 -0.56
CA ARG A 143 0.78 -23.13 -1.00
C ARG A 143 0.47 -22.48 -2.36
N LEU A 144 1.21 -21.43 -2.73
CA LEU A 144 1.10 -20.75 -4.00
C LEU A 144 1.87 -21.53 -5.08
N ARG A 145 1.17 -22.46 -5.74
CA ARG A 145 1.79 -23.40 -6.70
C ARG A 145 2.26 -22.76 -8.02
N SER A 146 2.01 -21.48 -8.27
CA SER A 146 2.48 -20.77 -9.47
C SER A 146 2.34 -19.25 -9.38
N GLU A 147 3.08 -18.54 -10.24
CA GLU A 147 2.92 -17.11 -10.48
C GLU A 147 1.47 -16.74 -10.87
N ALA A 148 0.80 -17.62 -11.63
CA ALA A 148 -0.57 -17.41 -12.07
C ALA A 148 -1.55 -17.49 -10.90
N ALA A 149 -1.34 -18.44 -9.98
CA ALA A 149 -2.12 -18.55 -8.74
C ALA A 149 -1.95 -17.30 -7.88
N PHE A 150 -0.71 -16.78 -7.74
CA PHE A 150 -0.47 -15.55 -7.00
C PHE A 150 -1.08 -14.31 -7.67
N ALA A 151 -0.99 -14.20 -9.00
CA ALA A 151 -1.63 -13.12 -9.74
C ALA A 151 -3.16 -13.16 -9.59
N HIS A 152 -3.76 -14.35 -9.58
CA HIS A 152 -5.18 -14.54 -9.34
C HIS A 152 -5.57 -14.14 -7.91
N LEU A 153 -4.78 -14.58 -6.91
CA LEU A 153 -4.95 -14.19 -5.50
C LEU A 153 -4.89 -12.67 -5.31
N CYS A 154 -3.97 -12.00 -5.98
CA CYS A 154 -3.84 -10.54 -5.94
C CYS A 154 -4.90 -9.81 -6.80
N GLY A 155 -5.74 -10.52 -7.54
CA GLY A 155 -6.76 -9.94 -8.44
C GLY A 155 -6.14 -9.17 -9.62
N VAL A 156 -4.93 -9.55 -10.04
CA VAL A 156 -4.22 -8.95 -11.19
C VAL A 156 -4.10 -9.91 -12.37
N SER A 157 -4.67 -11.11 -12.27
CA SER A 157 -4.85 -11.99 -13.41
C SER A 157 -5.90 -11.40 -14.37
N PRO A 158 -5.61 -11.34 -15.68
CA PRO A 158 -6.64 -11.04 -16.67
C PRO A 158 -7.65 -12.19 -16.68
N ILE A 159 -8.95 -11.90 -16.66
CA ILE A 159 -9.99 -12.92 -16.81
C ILE A 159 -10.54 -12.85 -18.23
N PRO A 160 -10.48 -13.93 -19.02
CA PRO A 160 -11.10 -13.96 -20.33
C PRO A 160 -12.59 -13.59 -20.24
N ALA A 161 -13.00 -12.64 -21.06
CA ALA A 161 -14.36 -12.15 -21.20
C ALA A 161 -14.67 -12.03 -22.70
N SER A 162 -14.45 -13.14 -23.40
CA SER A 162 -14.51 -13.24 -24.84
C SER A 162 -15.67 -14.15 -25.23
N SER A 163 -16.56 -13.69 -26.12
CA SER A 163 -17.47 -14.56 -26.88
C SER A 163 -16.98 -14.60 -28.34
N GLY A 164 -16.53 -15.76 -28.79
CA GLY A 164 -16.15 -16.00 -30.19
C GLY A 164 -14.94 -15.19 -30.68
N LYS A 165 -15.18 -14.03 -31.31
CA LYS A 165 -14.20 -13.28 -32.13
C LYS A 165 -13.49 -12.11 -31.43
N THR A 166 -13.89 -11.73 -30.22
CA THR A 166 -13.26 -10.60 -29.50
C THR A 166 -12.40 -11.11 -28.35
N ASN A 167 -11.09 -10.86 -28.38
CA ASN A 167 -10.22 -11.14 -27.24
C ASN A 167 -10.30 -10.00 -26.23
N ARG A 168 -11.24 -10.08 -25.29
CA ARG A 168 -11.43 -9.07 -24.23
C ARG A 168 -11.17 -9.69 -22.87
N HIS A 169 -10.41 -8.98 -22.04
CA HIS A 169 -10.15 -9.39 -20.67
C HIS A 169 -10.85 -8.45 -19.68
N ARG A 170 -11.58 -9.03 -18.71
CA ARG A 170 -12.21 -8.29 -17.62
C ARG A 170 -11.31 -8.27 -16.37
N LEU A 171 -11.60 -7.31 -15.49
CA LEU A 171 -10.95 -7.17 -14.20
C LEU A 171 -11.34 -8.35 -13.27
N ASN A 172 -10.35 -8.94 -12.61
CA ASN A 172 -10.60 -9.86 -11.50
C ASN A 172 -11.10 -9.10 -10.26
N ARG A 173 -12.36 -9.34 -9.87
CA ARG A 173 -12.98 -8.74 -8.67
C ARG A 173 -12.87 -9.62 -7.41
N GLY A 174 -12.45 -10.88 -7.54
CA GLY A 174 -12.41 -11.85 -6.44
C GLY A 174 -11.09 -11.89 -5.66
N GLY A 175 -10.03 -11.22 -6.14
CA GLY A 175 -8.73 -11.21 -5.45
C GLY A 175 -8.65 -10.29 -4.23
N ASN A 176 -7.58 -10.45 -3.46
CA ASN A 176 -7.24 -9.62 -2.31
C ASN A 176 -7.01 -8.16 -2.72
N ARG A 177 -7.88 -7.26 -2.23
CA ARG A 177 -7.88 -5.84 -2.59
C ARG A 177 -6.67 -5.07 -2.07
N ASP A 178 -6.12 -5.47 -0.94
CA ASP A 178 -4.94 -4.84 -0.37
C ASP A 178 -3.69 -5.19 -1.18
N ALA A 179 -3.50 -6.46 -1.54
CA ALA A 179 -2.42 -6.88 -2.44
C ALA A 179 -2.54 -6.23 -3.82
N ASN A 180 -3.76 -6.12 -4.34
CA ASN A 180 -4.04 -5.43 -5.59
C ASN A 180 -3.62 -3.95 -5.55
N ARG A 181 -3.93 -3.27 -4.44
CA ARG A 181 -3.53 -1.88 -4.18
C ARG A 181 -2.02 -1.77 -4.02
N ALA A 182 -1.38 -2.70 -3.31
CA ALA A 182 0.07 -2.72 -3.12
C ALA A 182 0.81 -2.81 -4.46
N LEU A 183 0.40 -3.75 -5.34
CA LEU A 183 0.95 -3.86 -6.69
C LEU A 183 0.67 -2.62 -7.55
N TYR A 184 -0.47 -1.96 -7.37
CA TYR A 184 -0.78 -0.71 -8.06
C TYR A 184 0.17 0.42 -7.61
N LEU A 185 0.36 0.60 -6.30
CA LEU A 185 1.27 1.62 -5.77
C LEU A 185 2.71 1.37 -6.21
N LEU A 186 3.15 0.11 -6.21
CA LEU A 186 4.45 -0.27 -6.72
C LEU A 186 4.60 0.06 -8.22
N ALA A 187 3.58 -0.24 -9.04
CA ALA A 187 3.59 0.10 -10.47
C ALA A 187 3.68 1.62 -10.71
N VAL A 188 2.87 2.40 -10.00
CA VAL A 188 2.87 3.87 -10.11
C VAL A 188 4.20 4.45 -9.62
N GLY A 189 4.74 3.93 -8.52
CA GLY A 189 6.05 4.30 -8.01
C GLY A 189 7.16 4.01 -9.03
N ARG A 190 7.19 2.81 -9.61
CA ARG A 190 8.19 2.46 -10.63
C ARG A 190 8.15 3.34 -11.87
N LEU A 191 6.96 3.80 -12.27
CA LEU A 191 6.84 4.75 -13.39
C LEU A 191 7.58 6.07 -13.13
N SER A 192 7.81 6.48 -11.87
CA SER A 192 8.53 7.71 -11.57
C SER A 192 10.06 7.55 -11.63
N TYR A 193 10.61 6.41 -11.21
CA TYR A 193 12.07 6.24 -11.10
C TYR A 193 12.69 5.19 -12.01
N ASP A 194 11.98 4.13 -12.42
CA ASP A 194 12.57 3.02 -13.18
C ASP A 194 12.55 3.28 -14.69
N PRO A 195 13.73 3.41 -15.34
CA PRO A 195 13.80 3.64 -16.79
C PRO A 195 13.17 2.50 -17.60
N ARG A 196 13.27 1.23 -17.15
CA ARG A 196 12.73 0.07 -17.88
C ARG A 196 11.21 0.10 -17.90
N THR A 197 10.58 0.37 -16.76
CA THR A 197 9.13 0.54 -16.63
C THR A 197 8.62 1.72 -17.47
N ARG A 198 9.37 2.84 -17.52
CA ARG A 198 9.04 4.00 -18.38
C ARG A 198 9.13 3.68 -19.87
N ALA A 199 10.19 2.98 -20.30
CA ALA A 199 10.34 2.54 -21.68
C ALA A 199 9.20 1.58 -22.09
N TYR A 200 8.84 0.64 -21.22
CA TYR A 200 7.71 -0.26 -21.45
C TYR A 200 6.38 0.49 -21.59
N ALA A 201 6.12 1.43 -20.69
CA ALA A 201 4.90 2.25 -20.75
C ALA A 201 4.85 3.06 -22.05
N THR A 202 5.96 3.68 -22.45
CA THR A 202 6.06 4.44 -23.71
C THR A 202 5.79 3.55 -24.92
N LYS A 203 6.40 2.35 -24.98
CA LYS A 203 6.14 1.36 -26.04
C LYS A 203 4.65 0.99 -26.10
N ARG A 204 4.04 0.65 -24.97
CA ARG A 204 2.62 0.27 -24.92
C ARG A 204 1.67 1.43 -25.26
N THR A 205 2.05 2.67 -24.94
CA THR A 205 1.32 3.86 -25.38
C THR A 205 1.38 4.02 -26.89
N ALA A 206 2.53 3.79 -27.53
CA ALA A 206 2.67 3.82 -28.98
C ALA A 206 1.84 2.72 -29.68
N GLU A 207 1.62 1.58 -29.00
CA GLU A 207 0.72 0.50 -29.44
C GLU A 207 -0.78 0.82 -29.22
N GLY A 208 -1.13 2.03 -28.76
CA GLY A 208 -2.51 2.46 -28.56
C GLY A 208 -3.15 2.01 -27.24
N LYS A 209 -2.40 1.44 -26.29
CA LYS A 209 -2.95 1.05 -24.98
C LYS A 209 -3.21 2.27 -24.09
N SER A 210 -4.36 2.25 -23.42
CA SER A 210 -4.68 3.23 -22.39
C SER A 210 -3.77 3.09 -21.17
N LYS A 211 -3.61 4.16 -20.39
CA LYS A 211 -2.85 4.16 -19.13
C LYS A 211 -3.32 3.06 -18.17
N THR A 212 -4.63 2.79 -18.12
CA THR A 212 -5.19 1.75 -17.26
C THR A 212 -4.79 0.34 -17.73
N GLU A 213 -4.75 0.09 -19.03
CA GLU A 213 -4.27 -1.19 -19.58
C GLU A 213 -2.78 -1.40 -19.34
N ILE A 214 -1.98 -0.35 -19.50
CA ILE A 214 -0.53 -0.37 -19.20
C ILE A 214 -0.31 -0.73 -17.73
N ILE A 215 -1.04 -0.08 -16.81
CA ILE A 215 -0.94 -0.37 -15.37
C ILE A 215 -1.36 -1.82 -15.07
N ARG A 216 -2.38 -2.37 -15.74
CA ARG A 216 -2.75 -3.79 -15.58
C ARG A 216 -1.61 -4.73 -16.00
N CYS A 217 -0.97 -4.46 -17.13
CA CYS A 217 0.20 -5.22 -17.58
C CYS A 217 1.35 -5.14 -16.57
N LEU A 218 1.66 -3.93 -16.08
CA LEU A 218 2.71 -3.72 -15.07
C LEU A 218 2.41 -4.47 -13.77
N LYS A 219 1.17 -4.42 -13.28
CA LYS A 219 0.78 -5.16 -12.07
C LYS A 219 0.93 -6.68 -12.24
N ARG A 220 0.63 -7.22 -13.42
CA ARG A 220 0.81 -8.66 -13.69
C ARG A 220 2.28 -9.05 -13.70
N TYR A 221 3.14 -8.20 -14.26
CA TYR A 221 4.60 -8.37 -14.24
C TYR A 221 5.14 -8.28 -12.81
N LEU A 222 4.72 -7.27 -12.04
CA LEU A 222 5.11 -7.14 -10.64
C LEU A 222 4.66 -8.31 -9.78
N ALA A 223 3.48 -8.88 -10.05
CA ALA A 223 3.06 -10.08 -9.34
C ALA A 223 3.97 -11.29 -9.59
N ARG A 224 4.57 -11.42 -10.79
CA ARG A 224 5.57 -12.45 -11.06
C ARG A 224 6.83 -12.21 -10.24
N GLU A 225 7.37 -10.99 -10.29
CA GLU A 225 8.58 -10.63 -9.55
C GLU A 225 8.41 -10.83 -8.04
N VAL A 226 7.28 -10.37 -7.49
CA VAL A 226 6.92 -10.55 -6.08
C VAL A 226 6.73 -12.04 -5.73
N PHE A 227 6.11 -12.82 -6.61
CA PHE A 227 5.95 -14.27 -6.39
C PHE A 227 7.32 -14.94 -6.21
N HIS A 228 8.27 -14.66 -7.10
CA HIS A 228 9.63 -15.20 -6.96
C HIS A 228 10.26 -14.76 -5.65
N ALA A 229 10.22 -13.47 -5.31
CA ALA A 229 10.77 -12.96 -4.06
C ALA A 229 10.12 -13.54 -2.79
N LEU A 230 8.86 -13.99 -2.86
CA LEU A 230 8.15 -14.66 -1.76
C LEU A 230 8.48 -16.16 -1.65
N THR A 231 8.81 -16.81 -2.77
CA THR A 231 9.05 -18.26 -2.83
C THR A 231 10.53 -18.64 -2.90
N SER A 232 11.42 -17.67 -3.09
CA SER A 232 12.85 -17.87 -3.07
C SER A 232 13.28 -18.32 -1.68
N LYS A 233 13.46 -19.63 -1.50
CA LYS A 233 14.18 -20.17 -0.35
C LYS A 233 15.68 -19.87 -0.57
N ASN A 234 16.11 -18.68 -0.15
CA ASN A 234 17.50 -18.26 -0.03
C ASN A 234 18.39 -18.68 -1.22
N SER A 235 18.05 -18.23 -2.44
CA SER A 235 18.89 -18.46 -3.62
C SER A 235 19.52 -17.14 -4.03
N ALA A 236 20.85 -17.05 -3.87
CA ALA A 236 21.66 -15.90 -4.20
C ALA A 236 21.27 -15.30 -5.58
N LEU A 237 20.87 -14.03 -5.56
CA LEU A 237 20.87 -13.09 -6.68
C LEU A 237 20.49 -13.70 -8.04
N GLN A 238 19.19 -13.97 -8.25
CA GLN A 238 18.70 -14.05 -9.62
C GLN A 238 18.67 -12.65 -10.26
N PRO A 239 19.16 -12.48 -11.50
CA PRO A 239 19.07 -11.21 -12.20
C PRO A 239 17.60 -10.80 -12.35
N PRO A 240 17.30 -9.48 -12.38
CA PRO A 240 15.94 -8.98 -12.45
C PRO A 240 15.20 -9.61 -13.64
N THR A 241 14.02 -10.18 -13.36
CA THR A 241 13.21 -10.88 -14.36
C THR A 241 13.06 -10.00 -15.61
N PRO A 242 13.31 -10.53 -16.81
CA PRO A 242 13.12 -9.75 -18.03
C PRO A 242 11.65 -9.34 -18.17
N LEU A 243 11.42 -8.10 -18.62
CA LEU A 243 10.09 -7.62 -18.99
C LEU A 243 9.43 -8.63 -19.95
N PRO A 244 8.09 -8.82 -19.87
CA PRO A 244 7.42 -9.83 -20.67
C PRO A 244 7.69 -9.57 -22.15
N LYS A 245 8.32 -10.55 -22.82
CA LYS A 245 8.31 -10.64 -24.27
C LYS A 245 6.86 -10.89 -24.71
N ASP A 246 6.48 -10.32 -25.84
CA ASP A 246 5.10 -10.39 -26.35
C ASP A 246 4.66 -11.86 -26.49
N THR A 247 3.99 -12.39 -25.47
CA THR A 247 3.09 -13.53 -25.64
C THR A 247 1.74 -12.94 -26.00
N ALA A 248 1.38 -13.13 -27.27
CA ALA A 248 0.04 -12.93 -27.75
C ALA A 248 -0.92 -13.87 -26.98
N ALA A 249 -1.71 -13.31 -26.09
CA ALA A 249 -3.05 -13.77 -25.67
C ALA A 249 -3.64 -12.75 -24.69
#